data_AF-A0A7X9B233-F1
#
_entry.id   AF-A0A7X9B233-F1
#
_cell.length_a   1.000
_cell.length_b   1.000
_cell.length_c   1.000
_cell.angle_alpha   90.00
_cell.angle_beta   90.00
_cell.angle_gamma   90.00
#
_symmetry.space_group_name_H-M   'P 1'
#
loop_
_entity.id
_entity.type
_entity.pdbx_description
1 polymer ?
#
loop_
_entity_poly.entity_id
_entity_poly.type
_entity_poly.pdbx_seq_one_letter_code
_entity_poly.pdbx_strand_id
1 'polypeptide(L)'
;MQRSFRLDVPHLCSAVCRHLPKTMPLFRIYNHFGEELKRFASEDFSSTISVGRSSSCDVSLKAVADTTISREHFVLEKQGPAWRITNNSNFGLYKNAEKFEEGSVRDGDVIRFGQYFLCVGANCGPSPYDITWDVPTNNPERRAALWPGTNSIGASADNYVTVRTDDVSRIHGLIHVEGDKVSYQNMFQSNRSTVNAQEVGEEPVKVKVGDEITMADTTVHLVSGVRISKIVASSTGKQGGRSHNALNEAALQNVLNPKASITWPMLVSVLAFGAVFAIVAYMLLSLL
;
A
#
# COMPACT_ATOMS: atom_id res chain seq x y z
N MET A 1 -20.85 70.22 -40.30
CA MET A 1 -22.22 69.69 -40.14
C MET A 1 -22.14 68.18 -40.07
N GLN A 2 -22.51 67.61 -38.92
CA GLN A 2 -22.41 66.20 -38.56
C GLN A 2 -23.35 65.33 -39.41
N ARG A 3 -22.87 64.15 -39.82
CA ARG A 3 -23.73 62.98 -40.06
C ARG A 3 -23.13 61.77 -39.36
N SER A 4 -23.85 61.33 -38.34
CA SER A 4 -23.63 60.13 -37.54
C SER A 4 -23.85 58.88 -38.39
N PHE A 5 -22.87 57.98 -38.40
CA PHE A 5 -23.04 56.59 -38.87
C PHE A 5 -23.04 55.69 -37.62
N ARG A 6 -24.21 55.13 -37.30
CA ARG A 6 -24.32 53.95 -36.43
C ARG A 6 -23.84 52.74 -37.24
N LEU A 7 -22.86 52.01 -36.73
CA LEU A 7 -22.54 50.66 -37.18
C LEU A 7 -23.14 49.69 -36.17
N ASP A 8 -24.17 48.97 -36.61
CA ASP A 8 -24.66 47.76 -35.97
C ASP A 8 -23.58 46.67 -36.07
N VAL A 9 -23.19 46.08 -34.94
CA VAL A 9 -22.31 44.92 -34.90
C VAL A 9 -23.15 43.69 -34.56
N PRO A 10 -23.18 42.66 -35.42
CA PRO A 10 -23.99 41.47 -35.20
C PRO A 10 -23.38 40.51 -34.19
N HIS A 11 -24.26 39.86 -33.42
CA HIS A 11 -23.98 38.68 -32.61
C HIS A 11 -23.49 37.49 -33.46
N LEU A 12 -22.28 37.00 -33.20
CA LEU A 12 -21.87 35.60 -33.39
C LEU A 12 -21.07 35.19 -32.14
N CYS A 13 -21.61 34.39 -31.23
CA CYS A 13 -21.75 32.93 -31.30
C CYS A 13 -20.39 32.20 -31.25
N SER A 14 -20.12 31.60 -30.10
CA SER A 14 -19.72 30.19 -29.94
C SER A 14 -18.61 30.04 -28.88
N ALA A 15 -19.07 29.72 -27.68
CA ALA A 15 -18.27 29.16 -26.62
C ALA A 15 -17.70 27.81 -27.06
N VAL A 16 -16.41 27.77 -27.40
CA VAL A 16 -15.64 26.53 -27.31
C VAL A 16 -15.10 26.44 -25.88
N CYS A 17 -16.00 26.17 -24.93
CA CYS A 17 -15.60 25.54 -23.68
C CYS A 17 -15.05 24.17 -24.06
N ARG A 18 -13.73 24.06 -24.19
CA ARG A 18 -13.05 22.78 -24.32
C ARG A 18 -13.45 21.94 -23.11
N HIS A 19 -14.39 21.02 -23.31
CA HIS A 19 -14.59 19.89 -22.42
C HIS A 19 -13.28 19.10 -22.48
N LEU A 20 -12.35 19.41 -21.58
CA LEU A 20 -11.29 18.47 -21.25
C LEU A 20 -12.01 17.17 -20.88
N PRO A 21 -11.66 16.02 -21.49
CA PRO A 21 -12.23 14.76 -21.10
C PRO A 21 -11.97 14.59 -19.61
N LYS A 22 -13.06 14.49 -18.86
CA LYS A 22 -13.07 14.35 -17.42
C LYS A 22 -12.46 12.98 -17.12
N THR A 23 -11.15 12.94 -16.93
CA THR A 23 -10.42 11.72 -16.61
C THR A 23 -11.05 11.11 -15.37
N MET A 24 -11.68 9.96 -15.56
CA MET A 24 -12.26 9.19 -14.47
C MET A 24 -11.12 8.74 -13.55
N PRO A 25 -11.30 8.79 -12.21
CA PRO A 25 -10.18 8.51 -11.31
C PRO A 25 -9.71 7.06 -11.44
N LEU A 26 -8.40 6.92 -11.58
CA LEU A 26 -7.70 5.69 -11.39
C LEU A 26 -7.50 5.47 -9.88
N PHE A 27 -7.85 4.30 -9.37
CA PHE A 27 -7.61 3.94 -7.98
C PHE A 27 -6.50 2.91 -7.86
N ARG A 28 -5.64 3.06 -6.86
CA ARG A 28 -4.56 2.13 -6.55
C ARG A 28 -4.51 1.83 -5.06
N ILE A 29 -4.30 0.57 -4.73
CA ILE A 29 -4.15 0.13 -3.34
C ILE A 29 -2.72 -0.33 -3.14
N TYR A 30 -2.09 0.17 -2.08
CA TYR A 30 -0.73 -0.18 -1.69
C TYR A 30 -0.72 -0.80 -0.29
N ASN A 31 0.29 -1.61 0.01
CA ASN A 31 0.63 -1.96 1.39
C ASN A 31 1.47 -0.84 2.05
N HIS A 32 1.70 -0.97 3.34
CA HIS A 32 2.53 -0.04 4.12
C HIS A 32 4.01 0.00 3.70
N PHE A 33 4.50 -0.96 2.92
CA PHE A 33 5.84 -0.94 2.34
C PHE A 33 5.96 -0.09 1.06
N GLY A 34 4.82 0.44 0.58
CA GLY A 34 4.73 1.20 -0.67
C GLY A 34 4.64 0.33 -1.92
N GLU A 35 4.35 -0.97 -1.79
CA GLU A 35 4.13 -1.85 -2.93
C GLU A 35 2.67 -1.76 -3.40
N GLU A 36 2.47 -1.56 -4.70
CA GLU A 36 1.14 -1.57 -5.31
C GLU A 36 0.59 -3.00 -5.35
N LEU A 37 -0.62 -3.20 -4.84
CA LEU A 37 -1.29 -4.50 -4.75
C LEU A 37 -2.43 -4.63 -5.76
N LYS A 38 -3.14 -3.53 -5.99
CA LYS A 38 -4.29 -3.46 -6.91
C LYS A 38 -4.33 -2.12 -7.62
N ARG A 39 -4.86 -2.17 -8.83
CA ARG A 39 -5.18 -1.00 -9.66
C ARG A 39 -6.50 -1.24 -10.37
N PHE A 40 -7.36 -0.23 -10.36
CA PHE A 40 -8.66 -0.30 -11.03
C PHE A 40 -9.11 1.08 -11.46
N ALA A 41 -9.67 1.17 -12.66
CA ALA A 41 -10.20 2.41 -13.18
C ALA A 41 -11.67 2.52 -12.79
N SER A 42 -12.12 3.70 -12.42
CA SER A 42 -13.50 3.86 -11.94
C SER A 42 -14.55 3.57 -13.03
N GLU A 43 -14.17 3.61 -14.31
CA GLU A 43 -15.00 3.24 -15.46
C GLU A 43 -15.24 1.74 -15.60
N ASP A 44 -14.42 0.90 -14.94
CA ASP A 44 -14.62 -0.55 -14.93
C ASP A 44 -15.84 -0.96 -14.07
N PHE A 45 -16.50 0.01 -13.42
CA PHE A 45 -17.60 -0.17 -12.48
C PHE A 45 -18.76 0.78 -12.79
N SER A 46 -19.97 0.37 -12.40
CA SER A 46 -21.22 1.10 -12.72
C SER A 46 -21.38 2.39 -11.88
N SER A 47 -21.55 2.24 -10.58
CA SER A 47 -21.83 3.36 -9.66
C SER A 47 -21.33 3.15 -8.24
N THR A 48 -21.02 1.92 -7.86
CA THR A 48 -20.54 1.56 -6.52
C THR A 48 -19.39 0.58 -6.62
N ILE A 49 -18.38 0.73 -5.77
CA ILE A 49 -17.23 -0.17 -5.68
C ILE A 49 -17.01 -0.51 -4.21
N SER A 50 -17.29 -1.75 -3.85
CA SER A 50 -16.98 -2.31 -2.53
C SER A 50 -15.54 -2.79 -2.47
N VAL A 51 -14.81 -2.43 -1.41
CA VAL A 51 -13.41 -2.83 -1.20
C VAL A 51 -13.27 -3.48 0.17
N GLY A 52 -12.62 -4.63 0.24
CA GLY A 52 -12.38 -5.33 1.51
C GLY A 52 -11.74 -6.70 1.34
N ARG A 53 -11.54 -7.42 2.46
CA ARG A 53 -10.90 -8.76 2.43
C ARG A 53 -11.83 -9.88 1.97
N SER A 54 -13.13 -9.61 1.78
CA SER A 54 -14.07 -10.62 1.29
C SER A 54 -13.93 -10.83 -0.21
N SER A 55 -14.05 -12.08 -0.66
CA SER A 55 -14.15 -12.41 -2.09
C SER A 55 -15.44 -11.92 -2.74
N SER A 56 -16.41 -11.47 -1.94
CA SER A 56 -17.66 -10.86 -2.43
C SER A 56 -17.48 -9.41 -2.87
N CYS A 57 -16.44 -8.71 -2.41
CA CYS A 57 -16.20 -7.32 -2.80
C CYS A 57 -15.80 -7.21 -4.28
N ASP A 58 -16.11 -6.05 -4.87
CA ASP A 58 -15.73 -5.69 -6.24
C ASP A 58 -14.20 -5.68 -6.38
N VAL A 59 -13.53 -5.03 -5.42
CA VAL A 59 -12.08 -5.06 -5.26
C VAL A 59 -11.75 -5.87 -4.01
N SER A 60 -11.57 -7.18 -4.22
CA SER A 60 -11.22 -8.12 -3.16
C SER A 60 -9.71 -8.10 -2.85
N LEU A 61 -9.38 -7.97 -1.57
CA LEU A 61 -8.04 -8.08 -1.02
C LEU A 61 -7.79 -9.43 -0.31
N LYS A 62 -8.69 -10.42 -0.46
CA LYS A 62 -8.64 -11.72 0.26
C LYS A 62 -7.27 -12.40 0.26
N ALA A 63 -6.51 -12.29 -0.84
CA ALA A 63 -5.22 -12.96 -1.00
C ALA A 63 -4.05 -12.28 -0.27
N VAL A 64 -4.21 -10.99 0.10
CA VAL A 64 -3.12 -10.15 0.62
C VAL A 64 -3.46 -9.44 1.93
N ALA A 65 -4.76 -9.32 2.27
CA ALA A 65 -5.24 -8.61 3.44
C ALA A 65 -5.11 -9.43 4.72
N ASP A 66 -4.67 -8.77 5.79
CA ASP A 66 -4.74 -9.29 7.16
C ASP A 66 -6.12 -9.03 7.82
N THR A 67 -6.19 -9.22 9.14
CA THR A 67 -7.41 -9.04 9.94
C THR A 67 -7.75 -7.58 10.24
N THR A 68 -6.83 -6.64 10.00
CA THR A 68 -7.10 -5.18 10.12
C THR A 68 -7.99 -4.67 8.99
N ILE A 69 -8.22 -5.49 7.97
CA ILE A 69 -9.15 -5.18 6.88
C ILE A 69 -10.49 -5.87 7.14
N SER A 70 -11.58 -5.10 7.22
CA SER A 70 -12.93 -5.66 7.27
C SER A 70 -13.30 -6.40 5.99
N ARG A 71 -14.28 -7.32 6.10
CA ARG A 71 -14.79 -8.11 4.97
C ARG A 71 -15.21 -7.19 3.81
N GLU A 72 -15.98 -6.17 4.14
CA GLU A 72 -16.15 -4.95 3.36
C GLU A 72 -15.62 -3.82 4.25
N HIS A 73 -14.60 -3.09 3.78
CA HIS A 73 -13.93 -2.07 4.57
C HIS A 73 -14.47 -0.69 4.25
N PHE A 74 -14.64 -0.38 2.98
CA PHE A 74 -15.26 0.86 2.53
C PHE A 74 -15.96 0.65 1.19
N VAL A 75 -16.83 1.60 0.87
CA VAL A 75 -17.52 1.67 -0.41
C VAL A 75 -17.19 3.01 -1.05
N LEU A 76 -16.91 2.98 -2.36
CA LEU A 76 -16.85 4.17 -3.21
C LEU A 76 -18.17 4.27 -3.98
N GLU A 77 -18.83 5.42 -3.93
CA GLU A 77 -20.08 5.69 -4.63
C GLU A 77 -19.91 6.88 -5.57
N LYS A 78 -20.36 6.73 -6.82
CA LYS A 78 -20.29 7.77 -7.83
C LYS A 78 -21.34 8.85 -7.53
N GLN A 79 -20.89 10.08 -7.32
CA GLN A 79 -21.70 11.27 -7.09
C GLN A 79 -21.44 12.27 -8.22
N GLY A 80 -22.11 12.07 -9.35
CA GLY A 80 -21.93 12.87 -10.56
C GLY A 80 -20.47 12.83 -11.08
N PRO A 81 -19.70 13.95 -11.01
CA PRO A 81 -18.27 13.98 -11.30
C PRO A 81 -17.36 13.19 -10.39
N ALA A 82 -17.76 13.09 -9.13
CA ALA A 82 -16.89 12.78 -8.03
C ALA A 82 -17.21 11.40 -7.50
N TRP A 83 -16.32 10.90 -6.65
CA TRP A 83 -16.56 9.70 -5.88
C TRP A 83 -16.63 10.10 -4.41
N ARG A 84 -17.63 9.57 -3.72
CA ARG A 84 -17.71 9.60 -2.26
C ARG A 84 -17.18 8.27 -1.74
N ILE A 85 -16.36 8.33 -0.70
CA ILE A 85 -15.95 7.14 0.05
C ILE A 85 -16.70 7.14 1.39
N THR A 86 -17.13 5.98 1.83
CA THR A 86 -17.77 5.77 3.13
C THR A 86 -17.13 4.56 3.80
N ASN A 87 -16.70 4.73 5.04
CA ASN A 87 -16.19 3.68 5.90
C ASN A 87 -17.31 2.69 6.25
N ASN A 88 -17.04 1.39 6.11
CA ASN A 88 -17.90 0.31 6.58
C ASN A 88 -17.14 -0.64 7.52
N SER A 89 -16.05 -0.16 8.12
CA SER A 89 -15.17 -0.91 9.01
C SER A 89 -15.13 -0.33 10.42
N ASN A 90 -14.91 -1.22 11.39
CA ASN A 90 -14.58 -0.83 12.77
C ASN A 90 -13.14 -0.32 12.91
N PHE A 91 -12.25 -0.60 11.94
CA PHE A 91 -10.86 -0.15 11.97
C PHE A 91 -10.69 1.29 11.45
N GLY A 92 -11.69 1.81 10.72
CA GLY A 92 -11.75 3.18 10.25
C GLY A 92 -10.94 3.46 8.99
N LEU A 93 -11.22 4.61 8.37
CA LEU A 93 -10.36 5.22 7.36
C LEU A 93 -9.66 6.43 7.96
N TYR A 94 -8.50 6.79 7.41
CA TYR A 94 -7.73 7.93 7.89
C TYR A 94 -7.19 8.73 6.70
N LYS A 95 -7.27 10.05 6.78
CA LYS A 95 -6.70 10.97 5.80
C LYS A 95 -5.82 11.96 6.55
N ASN A 96 -4.54 12.06 6.20
CA ASN A 96 -3.56 12.89 6.91
C ASN A 96 -3.52 12.64 8.43
N ALA A 97 -3.41 11.37 8.83
CA ALA A 97 -3.43 10.91 10.23
C ALA A 97 -4.72 11.21 11.04
N GLU A 98 -5.73 11.83 10.44
CA GLU A 98 -7.02 12.07 11.09
C GLU A 98 -8.05 11.03 10.67
N LYS A 99 -8.93 10.66 11.60
CA LYS A 99 -10.00 9.69 11.32
C LYS A 99 -10.99 10.30 10.32
N PHE A 100 -11.38 9.50 9.34
CA PHE A 100 -12.18 9.91 8.20
C PHE A 100 -13.29 8.87 8.00
N GLU A 101 -14.53 9.23 8.28
CA GLU A 101 -15.66 8.29 8.18
C GLU A 101 -16.30 8.31 6.79
N GLU A 102 -16.42 9.49 6.18
CA GLU A 102 -16.94 9.64 4.83
C GLU A 102 -16.53 10.98 4.20
N GLY A 103 -16.56 11.06 2.87
CA GLY A 103 -16.34 12.31 2.15
C GLY A 103 -16.07 12.14 0.67
N SER A 104 -15.96 13.25 -0.05
CA SER A 104 -15.53 13.22 -1.46
C SER A 104 -14.03 12.96 -1.57
N VAL A 105 -13.64 12.10 -2.50
CA VAL A 105 -12.22 11.88 -2.85
C VAL A 105 -11.85 12.61 -4.14
N ARG A 106 -10.60 13.08 -4.20
CA ARG A 106 -10.04 13.85 -5.33
C ARG A 106 -8.71 13.25 -5.77
N ASP A 107 -8.31 13.54 -7.00
CA ASP A 107 -6.96 13.21 -7.49
C ASP A 107 -5.90 13.75 -6.51
N GLY A 108 -4.94 12.91 -6.14
CA GLY A 108 -3.92 13.19 -5.15
C GLY A 108 -4.25 12.71 -3.73
N ASP A 109 -5.51 12.37 -3.42
CA ASP A 109 -5.88 11.90 -2.09
C ASP A 109 -5.24 10.54 -1.76
N VAL A 110 -4.75 10.43 -0.53
CA VAL A 110 -4.28 9.19 0.10
C VAL A 110 -5.14 8.90 1.31
N ILE A 111 -5.82 7.75 1.30
CA ILE A 111 -6.69 7.30 2.39
C ILE A 111 -6.11 6.01 2.97
N ARG A 112 -5.70 6.02 4.23
CA ARG A 112 -5.26 4.81 4.95
C ARG A 112 -6.47 4.01 5.43
N PHE A 113 -6.38 2.68 5.34
CA PHE A 113 -7.34 1.74 5.90
C PHE A 113 -6.61 0.47 6.35
N GLY A 114 -6.65 0.14 7.64
CA GLY A 114 -5.68 -0.80 8.24
C GLY A 114 -4.23 -0.42 7.87
N GLN A 115 -3.39 -1.38 7.50
CA GLN A 115 -2.02 -1.12 7.03
C GLN A 115 -1.90 -0.93 5.50
N TYR A 116 -2.97 -0.45 4.86
CA TYR A 116 -3.06 -0.24 3.41
C TYR A 116 -3.46 1.19 3.08
N PHE A 117 -3.21 1.58 1.83
CA PHE A 117 -3.40 2.94 1.36
C PHE A 117 -4.14 2.95 0.02
N LEU A 118 -5.27 3.63 -0.04
CA LEU A 118 -5.99 3.94 -1.26
C LEU A 118 -5.48 5.28 -1.79
N CYS A 119 -4.89 5.22 -2.97
CA CYS A 119 -4.38 6.35 -3.73
C CYS A 119 -5.38 6.66 -4.85
N VAL A 120 -5.88 7.90 -4.89
CA VAL A 120 -6.85 8.37 -5.87
C VAL A 120 -6.15 9.21 -6.92
N GLY A 121 -6.20 8.77 -8.18
CA GLY A 121 -5.54 9.45 -9.29
C GLY A 121 -4.33 8.76 -9.88
N ALA A 122 -3.77 9.34 -10.96
CA ALA A 122 -2.54 8.87 -11.59
C ALA A 122 -1.27 9.41 -10.90
N ASN A 123 -1.37 10.54 -10.19
CA ASN A 123 -0.23 11.24 -9.61
C ASN A 123 -0.01 10.97 -8.12
N CYS A 124 -0.81 10.10 -7.50
CA CYS A 124 -0.68 9.73 -6.10
C CYS A 124 0.17 8.46 -5.90
N GLY A 125 0.84 8.34 -4.75
CA GLY A 125 1.69 7.21 -4.43
C GLY A 125 2.49 7.45 -3.15
N PRO A 126 3.28 6.46 -2.72
CA PRO A 126 4.19 6.64 -1.61
C PRO A 126 5.21 7.73 -1.93
N SER A 127 5.64 8.45 -0.91
CA SER A 127 6.72 9.44 -1.03
C SER A 127 8.06 8.74 -1.35
N PRO A 128 9.13 9.48 -1.69
CA PRO A 128 10.46 8.91 -1.88
C PRO A 128 11.17 8.58 -0.57
N TYR A 129 10.48 8.58 0.58
CA TYR A 129 11.04 8.32 1.89
C TYR A 129 10.43 7.08 2.54
N ASP A 130 11.26 6.39 3.31
CA ASP A 130 10.83 5.38 4.26
C ASP A 130 11.32 5.76 5.65
N ILE A 131 10.69 5.18 6.66
CA ILE A 131 11.21 5.14 8.01
C ILE A 131 11.58 3.69 8.35
N THR A 132 12.76 3.48 8.94
CA THR A 132 13.25 2.17 9.36
C THR A 132 13.59 2.16 10.85
N TRP A 133 13.66 1.00 11.48
CA TRP A 133 14.01 0.89 12.89
C TRP A 133 14.79 -0.40 13.18
N ASP A 134 15.61 -0.37 14.22
CA ASP A 134 16.50 -1.50 14.51
C ASP A 134 15.85 -2.50 15.48
N VAL A 135 14.91 -2.04 16.28
CA VAL A 135 14.22 -2.88 17.28
C VAL A 135 13.33 -3.92 16.61
N PRO A 136 13.33 -5.18 17.09
CA PRO A 136 12.38 -6.18 16.63
C PRO A 136 10.93 -5.75 16.91
N THR A 137 10.07 -5.87 15.90
CA THR A 137 8.63 -5.59 16.03
C THR A 137 7.82 -6.66 15.30
N ASN A 138 6.50 -6.56 15.36
CA ASN A 138 5.61 -7.40 14.54
C ASN A 138 5.74 -7.15 13.02
N ASN A 139 6.40 -6.06 12.61
CA ASN A 139 6.83 -5.84 11.24
C ASN A 139 8.27 -6.39 11.07
N PRO A 140 8.45 -7.54 10.39
CA PRO A 140 9.76 -8.17 10.26
C PRO A 140 10.72 -7.37 9.35
N GLU A 141 10.19 -6.59 8.40
CA GLU A 141 11.00 -5.74 7.53
C GLU A 141 11.48 -4.47 8.25
N ARG A 142 10.90 -4.15 9.42
CA ARG A 142 11.24 -2.99 10.25
C ARG A 142 11.36 -1.69 9.44
N ARG A 143 10.41 -1.51 8.53
CA ARG A 143 10.37 -0.47 7.52
C ARG A 143 8.92 -0.09 7.24
N ALA A 144 8.65 1.18 6.98
CA ALA A 144 7.39 1.69 6.45
C ALA A 144 7.65 2.74 5.37
N ALA A 145 6.83 2.77 4.32
CA ALA A 145 6.80 3.90 3.40
C ALA A 145 6.12 5.10 4.06
N LEU A 146 6.71 6.28 3.87
CA LEU A 146 6.04 7.54 4.22
C LEU A 146 5.20 8.01 3.04
N TRP A 147 4.06 8.61 3.34
CA TRP A 147 3.07 9.09 2.38
C TRP A 147 3.07 10.62 2.34
N PRO A 148 2.73 11.25 1.19
CA PRO A 148 2.49 12.70 1.16
C PRO A 148 1.49 13.13 2.24
N GLY A 149 1.75 14.26 2.88
CA GLY A 149 0.96 14.77 4.00
C GLY A 149 1.45 14.24 5.36
N THR A 150 0.52 14.03 6.28
CA THR A 150 0.82 13.68 7.68
C THR A 150 0.78 12.17 7.90
N ASN A 151 1.87 11.62 8.43
CA ASN A 151 2.03 10.22 8.82
C ASN A 151 2.15 10.15 10.34
N SER A 152 1.19 9.51 11.00
CA SER A 152 1.34 9.21 12.44
C SER A 152 2.30 8.05 12.65
N ILE A 153 3.12 8.14 13.69
CA ILE A 153 4.03 7.07 14.13
C ILE A 153 3.84 6.76 15.61
N GLY A 154 3.82 5.48 15.97
CA GLY A 154 3.68 5.03 17.36
C GLY A 154 3.35 3.55 17.49
N ALA A 155 3.03 3.10 18.71
CA ALA A 155 2.83 1.68 19.01
C ALA A 155 1.43 1.13 18.67
N SER A 156 0.46 2.01 18.38
CA SER A 156 -0.87 1.59 17.93
C SER A 156 -0.86 1.13 16.47
N ALA A 157 -1.66 0.11 16.15
CA ALA A 157 -1.87 -0.35 14.78
C ALA A 157 -2.69 0.64 13.91
N ASP A 158 -3.23 1.70 14.53
CA ASP A 158 -3.95 2.76 13.84
C ASP A 158 -3.02 3.82 13.23
N ASN A 159 -1.72 3.73 13.52
CA ASN A 159 -0.73 4.62 12.92
C ASN A 159 -0.46 4.29 11.45
N TYR A 160 0.01 5.29 10.72
CA TYR A 160 0.58 5.11 9.38
C TYR A 160 1.86 4.27 9.48
N VAL A 161 2.66 4.54 10.52
CA VAL A 161 3.87 3.79 10.86
C VAL A 161 3.70 3.18 12.23
N THR A 162 3.61 1.85 12.29
CA THR A 162 3.52 1.14 13.57
C THR A 162 4.90 0.69 14.03
N VAL A 163 5.40 1.27 15.12
CA VAL A 163 6.61 0.84 15.83
C VAL A 163 6.17 0.42 17.22
N ARG A 164 5.87 -0.87 17.38
CA ARG A 164 5.25 -1.42 18.59
C ARG A 164 6.31 -1.92 19.56
N THR A 165 6.70 -1.05 20.47
CA THR A 165 7.53 -1.34 21.65
C THR A 165 6.81 -0.85 22.92
N ASP A 166 7.35 -1.17 24.10
CA ASP A 166 6.69 -0.87 25.39
C ASP A 166 6.84 0.60 25.81
N ASP A 167 7.88 1.27 25.33
CA ASP A 167 8.25 2.66 25.60
C ASP A 167 7.59 3.65 24.63
N VAL A 168 7.29 3.23 23.40
CA VAL A 168 6.68 4.10 22.39
C VAL A 168 5.19 4.30 22.67
N SER A 169 4.79 5.58 22.79
CA SER A 169 3.39 5.98 22.93
C SER A 169 2.50 5.44 21.80
N ARG A 170 1.21 5.21 22.09
CA ARG A 170 0.24 4.71 21.10
C ARG A 170 0.23 5.56 19.84
N ILE A 171 0.21 6.87 19.98
CA ILE A 171 0.55 7.86 18.95
C ILE A 171 1.71 8.63 19.57
N HIS A 172 2.90 8.58 18.98
CA HIS A 172 4.10 9.18 19.58
C HIS A 172 4.50 10.46 18.87
N GLY A 173 4.51 10.44 17.54
CA GLY A 173 4.84 11.62 16.74
C GLY A 173 4.10 11.69 15.43
N LEU A 174 4.28 12.80 14.73
CA LEU A 174 3.83 13.03 13.37
C LEU A 174 5.02 13.29 12.47
N ILE A 175 5.03 12.67 11.29
CA ILE A 175 5.98 12.92 10.22
C ILE A 175 5.23 13.58 9.07
N HIS A 176 5.56 14.83 8.76
CA HIS A 176 4.98 15.56 7.64
C HIS A 176 5.89 15.45 6.42
N VAL A 177 5.31 15.10 5.28
CA VAL A 177 6.02 14.98 3.99
C VAL A 177 5.38 15.90 2.96
N GLU A 178 6.12 16.92 2.55
CA GLU A 178 5.75 17.88 1.52
C GLU A 178 6.80 17.92 0.42
N GLY A 179 6.63 17.08 -0.60
CA GLY A 179 7.60 16.94 -1.68
C GLY A 179 8.93 16.39 -1.15
N ASP A 180 9.97 17.24 -1.13
CA ASP A 180 11.31 16.94 -0.64
C ASP A 180 11.56 17.38 0.82
N LYS A 181 10.55 17.96 1.47
CA LYS A 181 10.63 18.42 2.85
C LYS A 181 9.99 17.39 3.77
N VAL A 182 10.75 16.99 4.78
CA VAL A 182 10.26 16.13 5.86
C VAL A 182 10.47 16.84 7.19
N SER A 183 9.46 16.82 8.06
CA SER A 183 9.57 17.29 9.43
C SER A 183 8.96 16.28 10.40
N TYR A 184 9.51 16.27 11.62
CA TYR A 184 9.04 15.44 12.72
C TYR A 184 8.52 16.31 13.85
N GLN A 185 7.39 15.92 14.42
CA GLN A 185 6.75 16.58 15.56
C GLN A 185 6.53 15.54 16.66
N ASN A 186 6.98 15.84 17.89
CA ASN A 186 6.63 15.02 19.04
C ASN A 186 5.23 15.42 19.54
N MET A 187 4.36 14.45 19.80
CA MET A 187 2.99 14.72 20.25
C MET A 187 2.85 14.86 21.76
N PHE A 188 3.79 14.34 22.55
CA PHE A 188 3.66 14.31 24.01
C PHE A 188 4.96 14.68 24.73
N GLN A 189 4.91 15.73 25.53
CA GLN A 189 6.07 16.16 26.33
C GLN A 189 6.47 15.13 27.39
N SER A 190 5.52 14.33 27.89
CA SER A 190 5.78 13.29 28.90
C SER A 190 6.55 12.09 28.35
N ASN A 191 6.61 11.94 27.03
CA ASN A 191 7.40 10.89 26.38
C ASN A 191 8.20 11.51 25.24
N ARG A 192 9.41 11.98 25.58
CA ARG A 192 10.18 12.86 24.71
C ARG A 192 10.68 12.15 23.46
N SER A 193 10.88 12.93 22.42
CA SER A 193 11.64 12.51 21.25
C SER A 193 12.88 13.38 21.07
N THR A 194 13.88 12.84 20.38
CA THR A 194 15.03 13.62 19.91
C THR A 194 15.24 13.41 18.42
N VAL A 195 15.81 14.40 17.75
CA VAL A 195 16.35 14.29 16.39
C VAL A 195 17.84 14.56 16.47
N ASN A 196 18.67 13.59 16.10
CA ASN A 196 20.13 13.65 16.25
C ASN A 196 20.56 14.11 17.67
N ALA A 197 19.95 13.51 18.70
CA ALA A 197 20.13 13.81 20.13
C ALA A 197 19.64 15.21 20.61
N GLN A 198 19.06 16.03 19.74
CA GLN A 198 18.43 17.29 20.15
C GLN A 198 16.93 17.07 20.44
N GLU A 199 16.46 17.48 21.62
CA GLU A 199 15.05 17.32 21.99
C GLU A 199 14.09 18.02 21.02
N VAL A 200 12.99 17.34 20.71
CA VAL A 200 11.91 17.85 19.89
C VAL A 200 10.69 18.06 20.77
N GLY A 201 10.20 19.30 20.79
CA GLY A 201 8.96 19.68 21.44
C GLY A 201 7.74 19.47 20.54
N GLU A 202 6.70 20.24 20.80
CA GLU A 202 5.47 20.23 20.00
C GLU A 202 5.61 20.95 18.65
N GLU A 203 6.66 21.76 18.47
CA GLU A 203 6.94 22.39 17.18
C GLU A 203 7.66 21.41 16.25
N PRO A 204 7.18 21.22 15.00
CA PRO A 204 7.85 20.35 14.05
C PRO A 204 9.28 20.81 13.73
N VAL A 205 10.22 19.87 13.78
CA VAL A 205 11.62 20.09 13.36
C VAL A 205 11.89 19.44 12.02
N LYS A 206 12.73 20.07 11.19
CA LYS A 206 13.13 19.50 9.90
C LYS A 206 14.01 18.27 10.11
N VAL A 207 13.73 17.21 9.36
CA VAL A 207 14.55 16.00 9.28
C VAL A 207 14.96 15.73 7.83
N LYS A 208 16.13 15.11 7.64
CA LYS A 208 16.66 14.70 6.33
C LYS A 208 17.06 13.23 6.35
N VAL A 209 17.24 12.65 5.17
CA VAL A 209 17.74 11.28 5.04
C VAL A 209 19.06 11.13 5.80
N GLY A 210 19.15 10.05 6.58
CA GLY A 210 20.26 9.76 7.48
C GLY A 210 20.15 10.38 8.86
N ASP A 211 19.14 11.22 9.14
CA ASP A 211 18.86 11.68 10.50
C ASP A 211 18.25 10.54 11.33
N GLU A 212 18.64 10.54 12.61
CA GLU A 212 18.12 9.65 13.63
C GLU A 212 17.00 10.34 14.41
N ILE A 213 15.88 9.64 14.62
CA ILE A 213 14.78 10.08 15.47
C ILE A 213 14.64 9.06 16.61
N THR A 214 14.91 9.48 17.84
CA THR A 214 14.66 8.65 19.02
C THR A 214 13.28 8.98 19.58
N MET A 215 12.42 7.98 19.68
CA MET A 215 11.09 8.03 20.30
C MET A 215 11.15 7.27 21.63
N ALA A 216 11.16 7.95 22.76
CA ALA A 216 11.50 7.33 24.05
C ALA A 216 12.90 6.68 24.01
N ASP A 217 12.99 5.36 24.12
CA ASP A 217 14.24 4.58 24.00
C ASP A 217 14.35 3.87 22.63
N THR A 218 13.38 4.08 21.74
CA THR A 218 13.30 3.43 20.44
C THR A 218 13.76 4.36 19.32
N THR A 219 14.85 3.97 18.66
CA THR A 219 15.40 4.72 17.53
C THR A 219 14.79 4.30 16.19
N VAL A 220 14.44 5.29 15.37
CA VAL A 220 14.02 5.14 13.98
C VAL A 220 14.85 6.06 13.08
N HIS A 221 14.95 5.71 11.79
CA HIS A 221 15.82 6.38 10.83
C HIS A 221 15.04 6.79 9.59
N LEU A 222 15.22 8.04 9.15
CA LEU A 222 14.68 8.49 7.86
C LEU A 222 15.63 8.06 6.73
N VAL A 223 15.13 7.28 5.77
CA VAL A 223 15.92 6.78 4.65
C VAL A 223 15.26 7.09 3.31
N SER A 224 16.05 7.04 2.23
CA SER A 224 15.49 7.06 0.87
C SER A 224 14.73 5.78 0.59
N GLY A 225 13.52 5.93 0.09
CA GLY A 225 12.64 4.82 -0.21
C GLY A 225 13.00 4.10 -1.49
N VAL A 226 13.04 2.77 -1.44
CA VAL A 226 13.18 1.92 -2.62
C VAL A 226 11.78 1.58 -3.15
N ARG A 227 11.49 1.89 -4.41
CA ARG A 227 10.21 1.59 -5.07
C ARG A 227 10.47 0.74 -6.30
N ILE A 228 10.38 -0.58 -6.14
CA ILE A 228 10.49 -1.50 -7.28
C ILE A 228 9.09 -1.65 -7.88
N SER A 229 8.88 -1.17 -9.10
CA SER A 229 7.62 -1.36 -9.81
C SER A 229 7.46 -2.83 -10.20
N LYS A 230 6.66 -3.59 -9.45
CA LYS A 230 6.12 -4.87 -9.92
C LYS A 230 4.95 -4.59 -10.86
N ILE A 231 4.79 -5.39 -11.91
CA ILE A 231 3.60 -5.32 -12.77
C ILE A 231 2.41 -5.84 -11.97
N VAL A 232 1.45 -4.97 -11.67
CA VAL A 232 0.24 -5.32 -10.90
C VAL A 232 -0.91 -5.63 -11.86
N ALA A 233 -1.62 -6.74 -11.63
CA ALA A 233 -2.80 -7.10 -12.42
C ALA A 233 -3.96 -6.13 -12.15
N SER A 234 -4.56 -5.59 -13.22
CA SER A 234 -5.76 -4.75 -13.16
C SER A 234 -6.98 -5.58 -12.72
N SER A 235 -7.76 -5.08 -11.76
CA SER A 235 -9.06 -5.72 -11.42
C SER A 235 -10.17 -5.09 -12.25
N THR A 236 -10.70 -5.84 -13.22
CA THR A 236 -11.94 -5.51 -13.94
C THR A 236 -13.15 -5.92 -13.09
N GLY A 237 -14.18 -5.07 -13.02
CA GLY A 237 -15.37 -5.33 -12.21
C GLY A 237 -16.09 -6.64 -12.57
N LYS A 238 -16.69 -7.30 -11.57
CA LYS A 238 -17.54 -8.48 -11.79
C LYS A 238 -18.84 -8.04 -12.48
N GLN A 239 -18.83 -7.98 -13.81
CA GLN A 239 -20.08 -7.98 -14.56
C GLN A 239 -20.66 -9.40 -14.54
N GLY A 240 -21.88 -9.53 -14.01
CA GLY A 240 -22.64 -10.77 -14.03
C GLY A 240 -22.92 -11.21 -15.47
N GLY A 241 -22.13 -12.16 -15.96
CA GLY A 241 -22.33 -12.81 -17.25
C GLY A 241 -21.64 -14.16 -17.25
N ARG A 242 -22.43 -15.24 -17.21
CA ARG A 242 -21.97 -16.61 -17.47
C ARG A 242 -21.38 -16.66 -18.87
N SER A 243 -20.05 -16.75 -18.99
CA SER A 243 -19.39 -17.21 -20.20
C SER A 243 -18.27 -18.17 -19.82
N HIS A 244 -18.48 -19.45 -20.15
CA HIS A 244 -17.45 -20.49 -20.09
C HIS A 244 -16.37 -20.15 -21.11
N ASN A 245 -15.21 -19.63 -20.68
CA ASN A 245 -14.03 -19.57 -21.52
C ASN A 245 -13.16 -20.81 -21.28
N ALA A 246 -13.49 -21.88 -21.99
CA ALA A 246 -12.75 -23.15 -22.06
C ALA A 246 -11.43 -23.05 -22.87
N LEU A 247 -10.76 -21.89 -22.85
CA LEU A 247 -9.55 -21.66 -23.66
C LEU A 247 -8.27 -21.47 -22.83
N ASN A 248 -8.33 -21.56 -21.50
CA ASN A 248 -7.14 -21.40 -20.65
C ASN A 248 -6.69 -22.63 -19.85
N GLU A 249 -7.41 -23.75 -19.87
CA GLU A 249 -6.92 -24.96 -19.17
C GLU A 249 -5.78 -25.65 -19.92
N ALA A 250 -5.74 -25.60 -21.25
CA ALA A 250 -4.68 -26.23 -22.05
C ALA A 250 -3.32 -25.53 -21.90
N ALA A 251 -3.30 -24.22 -21.59
CA ALA A 251 -2.07 -23.46 -21.42
C ALA A 251 -1.43 -23.66 -20.03
N LEU A 252 -2.25 -23.88 -18.99
CA LEU A 252 -1.77 -24.10 -17.62
C LEU A 252 -1.19 -25.51 -17.39
N GLN A 253 -1.67 -26.52 -18.11
CA GLN A 253 -1.10 -27.88 -18.00
C GLN A 253 0.30 -28.01 -18.60
N ASN A 254 0.69 -27.14 -19.53
CA ASN A 254 2.03 -27.17 -20.14
C ASN A 254 3.12 -26.48 -19.31
N VAL A 255 2.75 -25.64 -18.32
CA VAL A 255 3.72 -24.97 -17.44
C VAL A 255 4.09 -25.83 -16.22
N LEU A 256 3.23 -26.78 -15.83
CA LEU A 256 3.47 -27.69 -14.70
C LEU A 256 4.19 -28.98 -15.06
N ASN A 257 4.55 -29.19 -16.34
CA ASN A 257 5.18 -30.44 -16.77
C ASN A 257 6.40 -30.18 -17.68
N PRO A 258 7.58 -29.87 -17.12
CA PRO A 258 8.81 -29.92 -17.91
C PRO A 258 9.07 -31.38 -18.28
N LYS A 259 8.93 -31.72 -19.56
CA LYS A 259 9.51 -32.97 -20.10
C LYS A 259 11.02 -32.90 -20.00
N ALA A 260 11.57 -33.24 -18.84
CA ALA A 260 12.98 -33.56 -18.70
C ALA A 260 13.18 -34.99 -19.23
N SER A 261 13.68 -35.11 -20.46
CA SER A 261 14.26 -36.34 -20.96
C SER A 261 15.58 -36.58 -20.21
N ILE A 262 15.51 -37.27 -19.07
CA ILE A 262 16.69 -37.73 -18.33
C ILE A 262 17.08 -39.08 -18.91
N THR A 263 18.15 -39.09 -19.70
CA THR A 263 18.85 -40.32 -20.11
C THR A 263 19.52 -40.96 -18.88
N TRP A 264 19.05 -42.15 -18.49
CA TRP A 264 19.75 -43.06 -17.58
C TRP A 264 21.10 -43.45 -18.21
N PRO A 265 22.25 -43.28 -17.53
CA PRO A 265 22.63 -44.18 -16.43
C PRO A 265 23.54 -43.53 -15.36
N MET A 266 23.04 -43.22 -14.16
CA MET A 266 23.89 -43.03 -12.96
C MET A 266 23.04 -43.05 -11.69
N LEU A 267 22.38 -44.18 -11.42
CA LEU A 267 21.67 -44.41 -10.15
C LEU A 267 21.87 -45.86 -9.68
N VAL A 268 23.14 -46.24 -9.51
CA VAL A 268 23.52 -47.47 -8.77
C VAL A 268 24.52 -47.20 -7.63
N SER A 269 25.07 -45.99 -7.44
CA SER A 269 26.16 -45.79 -6.46
C SER A 269 25.77 -45.24 -5.08
N VAL A 270 24.50 -44.98 -4.76
CA VAL A 270 24.12 -44.40 -3.44
C VAL A 270 23.33 -45.36 -2.53
N LEU A 271 22.95 -46.55 -3.01
CA LEU A 271 22.36 -47.61 -2.18
C LEU A 271 23.37 -48.70 -1.74
N ALA A 272 24.68 -48.47 -1.92
CA ALA A 272 25.73 -49.40 -1.49
C ALA A 272 26.51 -48.95 -0.23
N PHE A 273 26.32 -47.71 0.26
CA PHE A 273 27.06 -47.22 1.43
C PHE A 273 26.34 -47.39 2.78
N GLY A 274 25.03 -47.68 2.77
CA GLY A 274 24.26 -47.92 4.01
C GLY A 274 24.33 -49.36 4.54
N ALA A 275 24.69 -50.34 3.71
CA ALA A 275 24.67 -51.76 4.09
C ALA A 275 26.02 -52.29 4.61
N VAL A 276 27.14 -51.58 4.41
CA VAL A 276 28.47 -52.01 4.88
C VAL A 276 28.70 -51.66 6.36
N PHE A 277 28.11 -50.56 6.85
CA PHE A 277 28.27 -50.16 8.26
C PHE A 277 27.48 -51.04 9.25
N ALA A 278 26.37 -51.66 8.82
CA ALA A 278 25.58 -52.55 9.68
C ALA A 278 26.25 -53.93 9.88
N ILE A 279 27.05 -54.41 8.93
CA ILE A 279 27.71 -55.73 9.01
C ILE A 279 28.97 -55.65 9.88
N VAL A 280 29.72 -54.54 9.85
CA VAL A 280 30.93 -54.36 10.69
C VAL A 280 30.57 -54.18 12.18
N ALA A 281 29.45 -53.51 12.49
CA ALA A 281 28.97 -53.37 13.86
C ALA A 281 28.45 -54.71 14.45
N TYR A 282 27.90 -55.60 13.62
CA TYR A 282 27.38 -56.90 14.08
C TYR A 282 28.51 -57.93 14.33
N MET A 283 29.61 -57.89 13.57
CA MET A 283 30.76 -58.78 13.80
C MET A 283 31.64 -58.37 14.98
N LEU A 284 31.67 -57.08 15.36
CA LEU A 284 32.44 -56.61 16.53
C LEU A 284 31.72 -56.83 17.87
N LEU A 285 30.40 -57.10 17.86
CA LEU A 285 29.63 -57.45 19.06
C LEU A 285 29.54 -58.96 19.34
N SER A 286 30.07 -59.82 18.45
CA SER A 286 30.03 -61.29 18.59
C SER A 286 31.40 -61.90 18.92
N LEU A 287 32.39 -61.07 19.27
CA LEU A 287 33.74 -61.46 19.69
C LEU A 287 34.18 -60.82 21.03
N LEU A 288 33.21 -60.39 21.84
CA LEU A 288 33.37 -59.99 23.25
C LEU A 288 32.43 -60.80 24.13
#